data_AF-A0A7J7JV64-F1
#
_entry.id   AF-A0A7J7JV64-F1
#
_cell.length_a   1.000
_cell.length_b   1.000
_cell.length_c   1.000
_cell.angle_alpha   90.00
_cell.angle_beta   90.00
_cell.angle_gamma   90.00
#
_symmetry.space_group_name_H-M   'P 1'
#
loop_
_entity.id
_entity.type
_entity.pdbx_description
1 polymer ?
#
loop_
_entity_poly.entity_id
_entity_poly.type
_entity_poly.pdbx_seq_one_letter_code
_entity_poly.pdbx_strand_id
1 'polypeptide(L)'
;MGGIPKGWLDYSKVGKPMKADNLSVTFLAFKVPLKSQLTGSLEASEVFGPADLLTKCQDENIRLKLIIDLTFTSRYYQPSEFTKAGVKYLKIPIEGQIVPKKARFEK
;
A
#
# COMPACT_ATOMS: atom_id res chain seq x y z
N MET A 1 21.63 2.03 5.39
CA MET A 1 20.27 2.58 5.63
C MET A 1 19.75 3.11 4.30
N GLY A 2 18.62 2.61 3.79
CA GLY A 2 18.12 3.02 2.48
C GLY A 2 17.07 4.13 2.60
N GLY A 3 17.12 5.14 1.73
CA GLY A 3 16.12 6.21 1.64
C GLY A 3 14.79 5.75 1.04
N ILE A 4 13.96 6.68 0.57
CA ILE A 4 12.71 6.36 -0.13
C ILE A 4 12.96 5.56 -1.43
N PRO A 5 11.99 4.78 -1.93
CA PRO A 5 12.13 4.07 -3.20
C PRO A 5 12.37 5.02 -4.38
N LYS A 6 13.12 4.57 -5.40
CA LYS A 6 13.30 5.32 -6.65
C LYS A 6 11.92 5.58 -7.30
N GLY A 7 11.69 6.83 -7.71
CA GLY A 7 10.45 7.28 -8.35
C GLY A 7 9.23 7.36 -7.43
N TRP A 8 9.40 7.21 -6.11
CA TRP A 8 8.26 7.23 -5.17
C TRP A 8 7.49 8.56 -5.15
N LEU A 9 8.18 9.68 -5.40
CA LEU A 9 7.57 11.01 -5.48
C LEU A 9 6.79 11.20 -6.80
N ASP A 10 7.10 10.41 -7.83
CA ASP A 10 6.46 10.53 -9.16
C ASP A 10 5.03 9.97 -9.19
N TYR A 11 4.63 9.21 -8.15
CA TYR A 11 3.32 8.58 -8.05
C TYR A 11 2.38 9.32 -7.09
N SER A 12 1.11 9.38 -7.45
CA SER A 12 0.04 9.80 -6.54
C SER A 12 -0.05 8.85 -5.34
N LYS A 13 -0.47 9.39 -4.18
CA LYS A 13 -0.57 8.62 -2.93
C LYS A 13 -1.58 7.47 -3.05
N VAL A 14 -2.78 7.79 -3.52
CA VAL A 14 -3.93 6.89 -3.64
C VAL A 14 -4.60 7.11 -5.01
N GLY A 15 -4.97 6.02 -5.68
CA GLY A 15 -5.71 6.02 -6.94
C GLY A 15 -7.23 6.08 -6.74
N LYS A 16 -7.99 5.95 -7.83
CA LYS A 16 -9.46 5.90 -7.76
C LYS A 16 -9.95 4.50 -7.36
N PRO A 17 -11.05 4.40 -6.60
CA PRO A 17 -11.69 3.10 -6.36
C PRO A 17 -12.15 2.44 -7.67
N MET A 18 -11.82 1.16 -7.85
CA MET A 18 -12.14 0.37 -9.02
C MET A 18 -13.03 -0.80 -8.63
N LYS A 19 -14.28 -0.83 -9.10
CA LYS A 19 -15.16 -1.99 -8.90
C LYS A 19 -14.70 -3.13 -9.81
N ALA A 20 -14.65 -4.33 -9.26
CA ALA A 20 -14.40 -5.51 -10.07
C ALA A 20 -15.70 -6.01 -10.70
N ASP A 21 -15.64 -6.37 -11.97
CA ASP A 21 -16.78 -6.96 -12.67
C ASP A 21 -17.14 -8.30 -12.03
N ASN A 22 -18.44 -8.55 -11.87
CA ASN A 22 -18.98 -9.80 -11.31
C ASN A 22 -18.50 -10.14 -9.88
N LEU A 23 -17.88 -9.20 -9.16
CA LEU A 23 -17.49 -9.36 -7.75
C LEU A 23 -17.98 -8.17 -6.93
N SER A 24 -18.42 -8.42 -5.69
CA SER A 24 -18.80 -7.35 -4.76
C SER A 24 -17.60 -6.69 -4.07
N VAL A 25 -16.47 -6.57 -4.77
CA VAL A 25 -15.23 -5.99 -4.24
C VAL A 25 -14.82 -4.73 -5.00
N THR A 26 -14.31 -3.76 -4.25
CA THR A 26 -13.70 -2.54 -4.78
C THR A 26 -12.21 -2.57 -4.47
N PHE A 27 -11.40 -2.45 -5.52
CA PHE A 27 -9.95 -2.30 -5.41
C PHE A 27 -9.58 -0.84 -5.26
N LEU A 28 -8.58 -0.57 -4.42
CA LEU A 28 -7.96 0.74 -4.26
C LEU A 28 -6.45 0.56 -4.43
N ALA A 29 -5.89 1.10 -5.51
CA ALA A 29 -4.46 1.14 -5.71
C ALA A 29 -3.85 2.32 -4.95
N PHE A 30 -2.68 2.14 -4.35
CA PHE A 30 -1.95 3.19 -3.65
C PHE A 30 -0.45 2.92 -3.75
N LYS A 31 0.38 3.96 -3.72
CA LYS A 31 1.84 3.79 -3.63
C LYS A 31 2.22 3.29 -2.25
N VAL A 32 3.38 2.66 -2.08
CA VAL A 32 3.76 2.10 -0.78
C VAL A 32 3.83 3.20 0.30
N PRO A 33 3.08 3.09 1.42
CA PRO A 33 3.22 4.01 2.54
C PRO A 33 4.57 3.81 3.23
N LEU A 34 5.19 4.89 3.69
CA LEU A 34 6.51 4.87 4.31
C LEU A 34 6.42 5.29 5.78
N LYS A 35 7.13 4.58 6.65
CA LYS A 35 7.32 4.97 8.05
C LYS A 35 8.12 6.27 8.14
N SER A 36 7.87 7.04 9.20
CA SER A 36 8.44 8.39 9.39
C SER A 36 9.97 8.45 9.28
N GLN A 37 10.68 7.39 9.69
CA GLN A 37 12.15 7.36 9.58
C GLN A 37 12.65 7.40 8.13
N LEU A 38 11.83 7.06 7.14
CA LEU A 38 12.17 7.11 5.72
C LEU A 38 11.79 8.45 5.06
N THR A 39 10.88 9.21 5.66
CA THR A 39 10.31 10.43 5.08
C THR A 39 10.73 11.70 5.81
N GLY A 40 11.63 11.61 6.79
CA GLY A 40 12.00 12.74 7.65
C GLY A 40 12.63 13.94 6.95
N SER A 41 13.10 13.77 5.71
CA SER A 41 13.64 14.85 4.87
C SER A 41 12.66 15.34 3.80
N LEU A 42 11.42 14.85 3.77
CA LEU A 42 10.42 15.26 2.80
C LEU A 42 9.59 16.42 3.32
N GLU A 43 9.09 17.24 2.39
CA GLU A 43 8.05 18.22 2.68
C GLU A 43 6.79 17.53 3.22
N ALA A 44 6.09 18.19 4.15
CA ALA A 44 4.91 17.61 4.79
C ALA A 44 3.82 17.19 3.78
N SER A 45 3.70 17.93 2.67
CA SER A 45 2.76 17.61 1.58
C SER A 45 3.11 16.32 0.84
N GLU A 46 4.39 15.93 0.81
CA GLU A 46 4.89 14.73 0.12
C GLU A 46 4.83 13.48 1.00
N VAL A 47 4.82 13.64 2.32
CA VAL A 47 4.76 12.52 3.28
C VAL A 47 3.50 11.69 3.05
N PHE A 48 3.67 10.37 3.04
CA PHE A 48 2.57 9.41 2.96
C PHE A 48 2.92 8.13 3.73
N GLY A 49 2.36 8.03 4.93
CA GLY A 49 2.50 6.89 5.83
C GLY A 49 1.22 6.06 5.97
N PRO A 50 1.28 4.99 6.78
CA PRO A 50 0.14 4.10 7.02
C PRO A 50 -1.10 4.82 7.57
N ALA A 51 -0.90 5.76 8.49
CA ALA A 51 -1.99 6.57 9.05
C ALA A 51 -2.67 7.43 7.98
N ASP A 52 -1.91 8.05 7.07
CA ASP A 52 -2.46 8.87 5.99
C ASP A 52 -3.36 8.04 5.06
N LEU A 53 -3.00 6.78 4.79
CA LEU A 53 -3.84 5.87 4.00
C LEU A 53 -5.16 5.58 4.72
N LEU A 54 -5.13 5.30 6.02
CA LEU A 54 -6.33 5.04 6.83
C LEU A 54 -7.26 6.26 6.87
N THR A 55 -6.70 7.45 7.14
CA THR A 55 -7.44 8.72 7.13
C THR A 55 -8.05 8.98 5.76
N LYS A 56 -7.26 8.83 4.68
CA LYS A 56 -7.74 9.02 3.31
C LYS A 56 -8.91 8.09 2.97
N CYS A 57 -8.85 6.82 3.39
CA CYS A 57 -9.96 5.90 3.22
C CYS A 57 -11.19 6.31 4.03
N GLN A 58 -11.02 6.78 5.26
CA GLN A 58 -12.13 7.27 6.09
C GLN A 58 -12.81 8.50 5.46
N ASP A 59 -12.02 9.49 5.03
CA ASP A 59 -12.50 10.72 4.41
C ASP A 59 -13.30 10.45 3.13
N GLU A 60 -12.91 9.43 2.36
CA GLU A 60 -13.60 9.02 1.13
C GLU A 60 -14.71 7.98 1.36
N ASN A 61 -15.05 7.69 2.62
CA ASN A 61 -16.03 6.65 2.99
C ASN A 61 -15.71 5.26 2.39
N ILE A 62 -14.42 4.96 2.22
CA ILE A 62 -13.90 3.69 1.74
C ILE A 62 -13.68 2.77 2.93
N ARG A 63 -14.43 1.67 2.94
CA ARG A 63 -14.28 0.62 3.94
C ARG A 63 -13.08 -0.28 3.62
N LEU A 64 -11.88 0.13 4.03
CA LEU A 64 -10.67 -0.69 3.87
C LEU A 64 -10.74 -1.94 4.77
N LYS A 65 -10.69 -3.14 4.16
CA LYS A 65 -10.81 -4.42 4.87
C LYS A 65 -9.59 -5.34 4.75
N LEU A 66 -8.80 -5.17 3.69
CA LEU A 66 -7.64 -5.98 3.39
C LEU A 66 -6.60 -5.13 2.68
N ILE A 67 -5.35 -5.22 3.12
CA ILE A 67 -4.18 -4.80 2.35
C ILE A 67 -3.53 -6.02 1.73
N ILE A 68 -3.26 -5.92 0.42
CA ILE A 68 -2.42 -6.86 -0.32
C ILE A 68 -1.11 -6.14 -0.63
N ASP A 69 -0.06 -6.46 0.12
CA ASP A 69 1.27 -5.88 -0.06
C ASP A 69 2.07 -6.68 -1.08
N LEU A 70 2.30 -6.06 -2.24
CA LEU A 70 3.04 -6.65 -3.35
C LEU A 70 4.55 -6.39 -3.29
N THR A 71 5.04 -5.62 -2.32
CA THR A 71 6.45 -5.23 -2.27
C THR A 71 7.35 -6.42 -1.91
N PHE A 72 8.55 -6.47 -2.50
CA PHE A 72 9.59 -7.46 -2.19
C PHE A 72 10.48 -7.06 -1.00
N THR A 73 9.91 -6.42 0.02
CA THR A 73 10.65 -6.00 1.22
C THR A 73 9.71 -5.78 2.42
N SER A 74 10.24 -5.77 3.63
CA SER A 74 9.54 -5.44 4.88
C SER A 74 9.98 -4.11 5.50
N ARG A 75 10.81 -3.31 4.80
CA ARG A 75 11.45 -2.13 5.39
C ARG A 75 10.57 -0.89 5.50
N TYR A 76 9.48 -0.83 4.74
CA TYR A 76 8.70 0.39 4.50
C TYR A 76 7.74 0.73 5.63
N TYR A 77 7.05 -0.25 6.20
CA TYR A 77 6.11 -0.08 7.31
C TYR A 77 5.96 -1.40 8.05
N GLN A 78 5.35 -1.37 9.24
CA GLN A 78 5.00 -2.57 9.98
C GLN A 78 3.55 -2.96 9.67
N PRO A 79 3.23 -4.25 9.40
CA PRO A 79 1.85 -4.69 9.18
C PRO A 79 0.90 -4.31 10.33
N SER A 80 1.43 -4.21 11.55
CA SER A 80 0.69 -3.80 12.75
C SER A 80 0.03 -2.43 12.66
N GLU A 81 0.55 -1.55 11.81
CA GLU A 81 -0.04 -0.22 11.56
C GLU A 81 -1.46 -0.33 10.97
N PHE A 82 -1.75 -1.43 10.28
CA PHE A 82 -3.07 -1.70 9.68
C PHE A 82 -3.87 -2.71 10.50
N THR A 83 -3.24 -3.77 11.00
CA THR A 83 -3.98 -4.83 11.72
C THR A 83 -4.58 -4.36 13.04
N LYS A 84 -3.93 -3.40 13.72
CA LYS A 84 -4.49 -2.75 14.93
C LYS A 84 -5.79 -1.98 14.63
N ALA A 85 -5.95 -1.48 13.40
CA ALA A 85 -7.18 -0.84 12.93
C ALA A 85 -8.23 -1.85 12.40
N GLY A 86 -8.02 -3.16 12.59
CA GLY A 86 -8.93 -4.21 12.11
C GLY A 86 -8.84 -4.49 10.61
N VAL A 87 -7.82 -3.96 9.93
CA VAL A 87 -7.56 -4.23 8.50
C VAL A 87 -6.74 -5.51 8.37
N LYS A 88 -7.24 -6.50 7.61
CA LYS A 88 -6.48 -7.72 7.33
C LYS A 88 -5.26 -7.37 6.48
N TYR A 89 -4.20 -8.17 6.60
CA TYR A 89 -2.97 -7.96 5.86
C TYR A 89 -2.50 -9.26 5.21
N LEU A 90 -2.19 -9.20 3.92
CA LEU A 90 -1.63 -10.28 3.14
C LEU A 90 -0.42 -9.75 2.37
N LYS A 91 0.73 -10.42 2.48
CA LYS A 91 1.92 -10.11 1.69
C LYS A 91 2.10 -11.13 0.58
N ILE A 92 2.23 -10.65 -0.65
CA ILE A 92 2.56 -11.45 -1.82
C ILE A 92 3.84 -10.84 -2.41
N PRO A 93 5.04 -11.35 -2.03
CA PRO A 93 6.29 -10.71 -2.43
C PRO A 93 6.51 -10.83 -3.95
N ILE A 94 6.34 -9.72 -4.68
CA ILE A 94 6.55 -9.65 -6.14
C ILE A 94 7.86 -8.92 -6.43
N GLU A 95 8.74 -9.59 -7.17
CA GLU A 95 9.98 -8.97 -7.63
C GLU A 95 9.67 -7.84 -8.61
N GLY A 96 10.31 -6.68 -8.40
CA GLY A 96 10.09 -5.52 -9.26
C GLY A 96 10.47 -5.83 -10.70
N GLN A 97 9.74 -5.25 -11.66
CA GLN A 97 9.99 -5.39 -13.10
C GLN A 97 9.82 -6.81 -13.66
N ILE A 98 9.35 -7.77 -12.85
CA ILE A 98 9.09 -9.15 -13.28
C ILE A 98 7.60 -9.45 -13.11
N VAL A 99 6.95 -9.80 -14.21
CA VAL A 99 5.54 -10.23 -14.19
C VAL A 99 5.46 -11.62 -13.53
N PRO A 100 4.63 -11.81 -12.48
CA PRO A 100 4.47 -13.11 -11.84
C PRO A 100 3.97 -14.17 -12.83
N LYS A 101 4.57 -15.37 -12.81
CA LYS A 101 4.06 -16.53 -13.56
C LYS A 101 2.75 -17.02 -12.93
N LYS A 102 1.79 -17.47 -13.76
CA LYS A 102 0.43 -17.90 -13.33
C LYS A 102 0.41 -18.90 -12.15
N ALA A 103 1.40 -19.79 -12.05
CA ALA A 103 1.41 -20.92 -11.12
C ALA A 103 1.65 -20.58 -9.62
N ARG A 104 1.71 -19.30 -9.23
CA ARG A 104 2.09 -18.94 -7.84
C ARG A 104 0.94 -18.91 -6.83
N PHE A 105 -0.30 -19.15 -7.28
CA PHE A 105 -1.51 -18.96 -6.47
C PHE A 105 -2.38 -20.22 -6.34
N GLU A 106 -1.89 -21.38 -6.76
CA GLU A 106 -2.54 -22.66 -6.49
C GLU A 106 -2.20 -23.09 -5.05
N LYS A 107 -3.22 -23.06 -4.19
CA LYS A 107 -3.27 -23.82 -2.94
C LYS A 107 -4.59 -24.57 -2.89
#